data_AF-A0A3N5R722-F1
#
_entry.id   AF-A0A3N5R722-F1
#
_cell.length_a   1.000
_cell.length_b   1.000
_cell.length_c   1.000
_cell.angle_alpha   90.00
_cell.angle_beta   90.00
_cell.angle_gamma   90.00
#
_symmetry.space_group_name_H-M   'P 1'
#
loop_
_entity.id
_entity.type
_entity.pdbx_description
1 polymer ?
#
loop_
_entity_poly.entity_id
_entity_poly.type
_entity_poly.pdbx_seq_one_letter_code
_entity_poly.pdbx_strand_id
1 'polypeptide(L)'
;MTFRRRDLQRGLEPDKCFWISHEPLVRGRRILDLNTAPPPDLVIEVDVTRSSLNRIDIYSRLGVQEIWRCDGQRLEVLLRQESGTYLSARRSAVFPCLPAAELVKFLPADETQTDLECLRKFLSWVRPLIPAN
;
A
#
# COMPACT_ATOMS: atom_id res chain seq x y z
N MET A 1 10.39 9.78 4.46
CA MET A 1 11.17 8.75 5.20
C MET A 1 12.10 8.12 4.18
N THR A 2 13.38 7.96 4.48
CA THR A 2 14.36 7.43 3.51
C THR A 2 14.74 6.02 3.93
N PHE A 3 14.54 5.04 3.04
CA PHE A 3 14.87 3.64 3.28
C PHE A 3 16.32 3.36 2.88
N ARG A 4 17.05 2.56 3.67
CA ARG A 4 18.41 2.12 3.33
C ARG A 4 18.55 0.62 3.53
N ARG A 5 18.95 -0.09 2.48
CA ARG A 5 19.35 -1.51 2.50
C ARG A 5 20.53 -1.70 1.53
N ARG A 6 21.60 -2.40 1.94
CA ARG A 6 22.86 -2.52 1.18
C ARG A 6 22.81 -3.56 0.04
N ASP A 7 21.90 -4.51 0.12
CA ASP A 7 21.59 -5.55 -0.88
C ASP A 7 20.66 -5.04 -2.00
N LEU A 8 19.83 -4.03 -1.69
CA LEU A 8 18.98 -3.31 -2.64
C LEU A 8 19.65 -2.00 -3.07
N GLN A 9 20.80 -2.08 -3.74
CA GLN A 9 21.56 -0.90 -4.21
C GLN A 9 20.85 -0.03 -5.27
N ARG A 10 19.60 -0.35 -5.64
CA ARG A 10 18.72 0.58 -6.33
C ARG A 10 17.79 1.17 -5.30
N GLY A 11 17.96 2.47 -5.02
CA GLY A 11 17.12 3.23 -4.11
C GLY A 11 15.64 2.96 -4.38
N LEU A 12 15.07 2.11 -3.53
CA LEU A 12 13.64 1.85 -3.53
C LEU A 12 13.04 3.03 -2.76
N GLU A 13 12.57 4.04 -3.49
CA GLU A 13 11.52 4.91 -2.98
C GLU A 13 10.20 4.26 -3.41
N PRO A 14 9.60 3.39 -2.57
CA PRO A 14 8.23 2.94 -2.79
C PRO A 14 7.33 4.17 -2.82
N ASP A 15 6.40 4.24 -3.77
CA ASP A 15 5.53 5.42 -3.90
C ASP A 15 4.81 5.70 -2.57
N LYS A 16 4.31 4.65 -1.87
CA LYS A 16 3.92 4.70 -0.45
C LYS A 16 4.05 3.33 0.27
N CYS A 17 4.82 3.28 1.37
CA CYS A 17 4.83 2.16 2.34
C CYS A 17 4.17 2.55 3.65
N PHE A 18 3.38 1.65 4.23
CA PHE A 18 2.66 1.87 5.48
C PHE A 18 2.93 0.74 6.50
N TRP A 19 3.40 1.13 7.68
CA TRP A 19 3.39 0.30 8.88
C TRP A 19 2.14 0.71 9.67
N ILE A 20 1.20 -0.22 9.80
CA ILE A 20 -0.12 -0.01 10.43
C ILE A 20 -0.15 -0.79 11.74
N SER A 21 -0.03 -2.12 11.67
CA SER A 21 0.10 -2.97 12.86
C SER A 21 1.48 -2.82 13.48
N HIS A 22 2.51 -2.65 12.65
CA HIS A 22 3.89 -2.49 13.08
C HIS A 22 4.30 -1.03 13.38
N GLU A 23 3.36 -0.08 13.32
CA GLU A 23 3.62 1.35 13.54
C GLU A 23 4.41 1.63 14.83
N PRO A 24 4.08 1.02 15.99
CA PRO A 24 4.79 1.33 17.25
C PRO A 24 6.28 0.99 17.22
N LEU A 25 6.69 0.04 16.37
CA LEU A 25 8.08 -0.43 16.26
C LEU A 25 8.95 0.50 15.40
N VAL A 26 8.33 1.28 14.52
CA VAL A 26 9.01 2.15 13.56
C VAL A 26 8.83 3.65 13.87
N ARG A 27 7.90 3.99 14.77
CA ARG A 27 7.61 5.37 15.19
C ARG A 27 8.87 6.13 15.60
N GLY A 28 8.98 7.37 15.13
CA GLY A 28 10.07 8.29 15.48
C GLY A 28 11.41 8.00 14.79
N ARG A 29 11.53 6.95 13.98
CA ARG A 29 12.76 6.63 13.25
C ARG A 29 12.83 7.44 11.94
N ARG A 30 13.80 8.36 11.84
CA ARG A 30 14.04 9.14 10.61
C ARG A 30 14.65 8.31 9.48
N ILE A 31 15.45 7.31 9.83
CA ILE A 31 16.07 6.34 8.90
C ILE A 31 15.67 4.95 9.37
N LEU A 32 15.13 4.15 8.46
CA LEU A 32 14.75 2.76 8.71
C LEU A 32 15.71 1.83 7.98
N ASP A 33 16.39 0.97 8.74
CA ASP A 33 17.13 -0.14 8.17
C ASP A 33 16.16 -1.31 7.97
N LEU A 34 15.85 -1.60 6.71
CA LEU A 34 14.91 -2.67 6.33
C LEU A 34 15.46 -4.08 6.59
N ASN A 35 16.72 -4.23 7.02
CA ASN A 35 17.22 -5.52 7.50
C ASN A 35 16.79 -5.84 8.93
N THR A 36 16.43 -4.83 9.72
CA THR A 36 16.13 -4.97 11.15
C THR A 36 14.74 -4.53 11.52
N ALA A 37 14.16 -3.60 10.76
CA ALA A 37 12.78 -3.20 10.94
C ALA A 37 11.82 -4.28 10.41
N PRO A 38 10.61 -4.40 10.98
CA PRO A 38 9.58 -5.23 10.39
C PRO A 38 9.24 -4.75 8.97
N PRO A 39 8.80 -5.64 8.09
CA PRO A 39 8.29 -5.23 6.78
C PRO A 39 7.08 -4.28 6.95
N PRO A 40 6.84 -3.40 5.97
CA PRO A 40 5.58 -2.66 5.94
C PRO A 40 4.41 -3.63 5.81
N ASP A 41 3.31 -3.29 6.48
CA ASP A 41 2.07 -4.06 6.43
C ASP A 41 1.40 -3.96 5.05
N LEU A 42 1.43 -2.75 4.48
CA LEU A 42 0.83 -2.42 3.19
C LEU A 42 1.78 -1.58 2.33
N VAL A 43 1.89 -1.93 1.05
CA VAL A 43 2.51 -1.10 0.02
C VAL A 43 1.46 -0.69 -1.00
N ILE A 44 1.47 0.57 -1.42
CA ILE A 44 0.62 1.06 -2.51
C ILE A 44 1.51 1.49 -3.68
N GLU A 45 1.28 0.88 -4.84
CA GLU A 45 1.94 1.18 -6.11
C GLU A 45 0.93 1.82 -7.07
N VAL A 46 1.28 2.98 -7.61
CA VAL A 46 0.49 3.68 -8.63
C VAL A 46 1.26 3.62 -9.96
N ASP A 47 0.57 3.26 -11.04
CA ASP A 47 1.06 3.30 -12.42
C ASP A 47 2.12 2.24 -12.79
N VAL A 48 1.62 1.07 -13.24
CA VAL A 48 2.43 -0.13 -13.46
C VAL A 48 3.13 -0.12 -14.83
N THR A 49 4.14 0.74 -15.00
CA THR A 49 5.11 0.58 -16.11
C THR A 49 5.93 -0.70 -15.93
N ARG A 50 6.66 -1.17 -16.96
CA ARG A 50 7.54 -2.37 -16.89
C ARG A 50 8.55 -2.35 -15.71
N SER A 51 8.80 -1.17 -15.12
CA SER A 51 9.65 -1.00 -13.95
C SER A 51 9.05 -1.60 -12.65
N SER A 52 7.73 -1.78 -12.56
CA SER A 52 7.03 -2.21 -11.34
C SER A 52 7.13 -3.71 -11.08
N LEU A 53 7.33 -4.54 -12.11
CA LEU A 53 7.57 -5.99 -11.93
C LEU A 53 8.82 -6.25 -11.09
N ASN A 54 9.88 -5.45 -11.29
CA ASN A 54 11.09 -5.53 -10.48
C ASN A 54 10.86 -5.13 -9.01
N ARG A 55 9.82 -4.34 -8.70
CA ARG A 55 9.51 -3.91 -7.32
C ARG A 55 8.75 -4.98 -6.54
N ILE A 56 7.85 -5.72 -7.20
CA ILE A 56 7.10 -6.82 -6.56
C ILE A 56 8.05 -7.87 -5.98
N ASP A 57 9.08 -8.26 -6.73
CA ASP A 57 10.09 -9.20 -6.25
C ASP A 57 10.86 -8.67 -5.03
N ILE A 58 11.10 -7.37 -4.98
CA ILE A 58 11.76 -6.72 -3.84
C ILE A 58 10.85 -6.75 -2.62
N TYR A 59 9.55 -6.43 -2.77
CA TYR A 59 8.57 -6.53 -1.69
C TYR A 59 8.38 -7.97 -1.20
N SER A 60 8.41 -8.95 -2.11
CA SER A 60 8.38 -10.36 -1.76
C SER A 60 9.55 -10.75 -0.85
N ARG A 61 10.77 -10.33 -1.19
CA ARG A 61 11.99 -10.57 -0.42
C ARG A 61 12.04 -9.79 0.90
N LEU A 62 11.38 -8.65 0.95
CA LEU A 62 11.18 -7.88 2.18
C LEU A 62 10.15 -8.53 3.11
N GLY A 63 9.26 -9.40 2.59
CA GLY A 63 8.21 -10.02 3.38
C GLY A 63 6.97 -9.12 3.54
N VAL A 64 6.70 -8.24 2.58
CA VAL A 64 5.50 -7.39 2.58
C VAL A 64 4.28 -8.27 2.38
N GLN A 65 3.34 -8.26 3.32
CA GLN A 65 2.19 -9.16 3.29
C GLN A 65 1.13 -8.76 2.27
N GLU A 66 0.96 -7.46 2.04
CA GLU A 66 -0.09 -6.94 1.16
C GLU A 66 0.41 -5.80 0.27
N ILE A 67 0.04 -5.84 -1.01
CA ILE A 67 0.32 -4.79 -1.99
C ILE A 67 -0.99 -4.37 -2.64
N TRP A 68 -1.28 -3.08 -2.69
CA TRP A 68 -2.33 -2.51 -3.54
C TRP A 68 -1.71 -1.93 -4.79
N ARG A 69 -2.18 -2.39 -5.95
CA ARG A 69 -1.75 -1.89 -7.26
C ARG A 69 -2.88 -1.09 -7.86
N CYS A 70 -2.61 0.15 -8.23
CA CYS A 70 -3.56 1.02 -8.90
C CYS A 70 -3.00 1.44 -10.25
N ASP A 71 -3.75 1.23 -11.34
CA ASP A 71 -3.41 1.71 -12.68
C ASP A 71 -4.11 3.05 -13.04
N GLY A 72 -4.71 3.69 -12.03
CA GLY A 72 -5.53 4.90 -12.19
C GLY A 72 -7.01 4.62 -12.49
N GLN A 73 -7.37 3.41 -12.91
CA GLN A 73 -8.76 3.01 -13.20
C GLN A 73 -9.25 1.84 -12.35
N ARG A 74 -8.35 0.96 -11.94
CA ARG A 74 -8.61 -0.20 -11.10
C ARG A 74 -7.59 -0.29 -9.99
N LEU A 75 -8.07 -0.65 -8.80
CA LEU A 75 -7.24 -1.06 -7.68
C LEU A 75 -7.34 -2.57 -7.48
N GLU A 76 -6.21 -3.24 -7.45
CA GLU A 76 -6.07 -4.67 -7.17
C GLU A 76 -5.36 -4.88 -5.83
N VAL A 77 -5.95 -5.72 -4.99
CA VAL A 77 -5.33 -6.18 -3.74
C VAL A 77 -4.57 -7.45 -4.02
N LEU A 78 -3.29 -7.48 -3.67
CA LEU A 78 -2.40 -8.63 -3.81
C LEU A 78 -1.92 -9.09 -2.44
N LEU A 79 -2.09 -10.37 -2.13
CA LEU A 79 -1.63 -11.00 -0.89
C LEU A 79 -0.45 -11.92 -1.14
N ARG A 80 0.60 -11.77 -0.31
CA ARG A 80 1.79 -12.62 -0.36
C ARG A 80 1.46 -14.04 0.09
N GLN A 81 1.84 -15.01 -0.71
CA GLN A 81 1.74 -16.44 -0.41
C GLN A 81 3.00 -16.93 0.33
N GLU A 82 2.95 -18.12 0.90
CA GLU A 82 4.10 -18.75 1.56
C GLU A 82 5.29 -18.91 0.60
N SER A 83 5.02 -19.20 -0.67
CA SER A 83 6.02 -19.27 -1.76
C SER A 83 6.72 -17.95 -2.05
N GLY A 84 6.22 -16.83 -1.52
CA GLY A 84 6.68 -15.48 -1.83
C GLY A 84 6.06 -14.87 -3.09
N THR A 85 5.22 -15.60 -3.83
CA THR A 85 4.44 -15.00 -4.93
C THR A 85 3.25 -14.21 -4.40
N TYR A 86 2.70 -13.31 -5.21
CA TYR A 86 1.49 -12.55 -4.87
C TYR A 86 0.29 -13.05 -5.67
N LEU A 87 -0.86 -13.16 -5.02
CA LEU A 87 -2.14 -13.50 -5.67
C LEU A 87 -3.19 -12.44 -5.40
N SER A 88 -4.05 -12.20 -6.39
CA SER A 88 -5.16 -11.27 -6.27
C SER A 88 -6.19 -11.75 -5.26
N ALA A 89 -6.61 -10.84 -4.38
CA ALA A 89 -7.58 -11.10 -3.33
C ALA A 89 -8.78 -10.15 -3.47
N ARG A 90 -9.96 -10.63 -3.03
CA ARG A 90 -11.17 -9.79 -2.98
C ARG A 90 -11.22 -8.86 -1.78
N ARG A 91 -10.47 -9.17 -0.72
CA ARG A 91 -10.47 -8.43 0.55
C ARG A 91 -9.04 -8.15 0.97
N SER A 92 -8.85 -6.99 1.57
CA SER A 92 -7.62 -6.63 2.26
C SER A 92 -7.48 -7.42 3.56
N ALA A 93 -6.26 -7.87 3.86
CA ALA A 93 -5.92 -8.43 5.16
C ALA A 93 -5.68 -7.31 6.18
N VAL A 94 -5.12 -6.18 5.74
CA VAL A 94 -4.84 -5.00 6.56
C VAL A 94 -6.11 -4.21 6.91
N PHE A 95 -7.06 -4.10 5.98
CA PHE A 95 -8.35 -3.42 6.18
C PHE A 95 -9.54 -4.34 5.82
N PRO A 96 -9.88 -5.34 6.66
CA PRO A 96 -10.89 -6.35 6.31
C PRO A 96 -12.30 -5.83 6.06
N CYS A 97 -12.67 -4.70 6.70
CA CYS A 97 -13.97 -4.05 6.55
C CYS A 97 -14.06 -3.13 5.34
N LEU A 98 -12.93 -2.86 4.65
CA LEU A 98 -12.86 -1.94 3.54
C LEU A 98 -12.87 -2.71 2.21
N PRO A 99 -13.84 -2.48 1.32
CA PRO A 99 -13.77 -2.99 -0.05
C PRO A 99 -12.76 -2.14 -0.84
N ALA A 100 -11.47 -2.43 -0.67
CA ALA A 100 -10.37 -1.60 -1.18
C ALA A 100 -10.43 -1.32 -2.69
N ALA A 101 -10.94 -2.26 -3.49
CA ALA A 101 -11.11 -2.06 -4.93
C ALA A 101 -12.05 -0.88 -5.27
N GLU A 102 -12.99 -0.54 -4.39
CA GLU A 102 -13.89 0.60 -4.58
C GLU A 102 -13.22 1.95 -4.34
N LEU A 103 -12.02 2.00 -3.75
CA LEU A 103 -11.33 3.27 -3.49
C LEU A 103 -11.07 4.06 -4.77
N VAL A 104 -10.99 3.38 -5.92
CA VAL A 104 -10.75 4.00 -7.22
C VAL A 104 -11.84 5.01 -7.61
N LYS A 105 -13.07 4.87 -7.09
CA LYS A 105 -14.18 5.80 -7.35
C LYS A 105 -14.01 7.16 -6.69
N PHE A 106 -13.03 7.31 -5.79
CA PHE A 106 -12.71 8.56 -5.11
C PHE A 106 -11.47 9.24 -5.68
N LEU A 107 -10.81 8.63 -6.68
CA LEU A 107 -9.81 9.35 -7.45
C LEU A 107 -10.48 10.52 -8.18
N PRO A 108 -9.79 11.66 -8.31
CA PRO A 108 -10.34 12.80 -9.04
C PRO A 108 -10.68 12.37 -10.47
N ALA A 109 -11.92 12.64 -10.89
CA ALA A 109 -12.39 12.29 -12.23
C ALA A 109 -11.81 13.22 -13.31
N ASP A 110 -11.45 14.44 -12.93
CA ASP A 110 -10.83 15.48 -13.76
C ASP A 110 -10.04 16.46 -12.87
N GLU A 111 -9.35 17.41 -13.49
CA GLU A 111 -8.52 18.42 -12.81
C GLU A 111 -9.33 19.48 -12.02
N THR A 112 -10.66 19.50 -12.14
CA THR A 112 -11.51 20.47 -11.47
C THR A 112 -11.91 20.02 -10.06
N GLN A 113 -11.86 18.72 -9.79
CA GLN A 113 -12.22 18.16 -8.51
C GLN A 113 -11.06 18.30 -7.51
N THR A 114 -11.34 18.90 -6.35
CA THR A 114 -10.33 19.13 -5.32
C THR A 114 -10.10 17.89 -4.44
N ASP A 115 -8.88 17.76 -3.90
CA ASP A 115 -8.53 16.71 -2.93
C ASP A 115 -9.48 16.67 -1.73
N LEU A 116 -9.93 17.84 -1.26
CA LEU A 116 -10.86 17.95 -0.13
C LEU A 116 -12.24 17.39 -0.46
N GLU A 117 -12.74 17.58 -1.68
CA GLU A 117 -14.01 17.01 -2.14
C GLU A 117 -13.91 15.49 -2.27
N CYS A 118 -12.81 14.97 -2.84
CA CYS A 118 -12.52 13.55 -2.89
C CYS A 118 -12.48 12.93 -1.48
N LEU A 119 -11.76 13.58 -0.56
CA LEU A 119 -11.64 13.13 0.83
C LEU A 119 -13.00 13.13 1.54
N ARG A 120 -13.83 14.16 1.36
CA ARG A 120 -15.18 14.21 1.96
C ARG A 120 -16.07 13.08 1.43
N LYS A 121 -16.07 12.84 0.12
CA LYS A 121 -16.80 11.73 -0.50
C LYS A 121 -16.34 10.38 0.07
N PHE A 122 -15.04 10.16 0.16
CA PHE A 122 -14.46 8.97 0.77
C PHE A 122 -14.89 8.81 2.24
N LEU A 123 -14.75 9.86 3.06
CA LEU A 123 -15.11 9.81 4.48
C LEU A 123 -16.59 9.53 4.70
N SER A 124 -17.47 10.13 3.89
CA SER A 124 -18.91 9.88 3.95
C SER A 124 -19.26 8.42 3.65
N TRP A 125 -18.51 7.80 2.74
CA TRP A 125 -18.74 6.42 2.34
C TRP A 125 -18.12 5.40 3.31
N VAL A 126 -16.92 5.67 3.85
CA VAL A 126 -16.21 4.71 4.69
C VAL A 126 -16.76 4.67 6.12
N ARG A 127 -17.25 5.79 6.65
CA ARG A 127 -17.78 5.88 8.02
C ARG A 127 -18.81 4.79 8.38
N PRO A 128 -19.84 4.50 7.57
CA PRO A 128 -20.80 3.43 7.90
C PRO A 128 -20.22 2.01 7.80
N LEU A 129 -19.06 1.83 7.17
CA LEU A 129 -18.39 0.52 7.04
C LEU A 129 -17.48 0.19 8.23
N ILE A 130 -17.10 1.20 9.02
CA ILE A 130 -16.27 1.02 10.20
C ILE A 130 -17.19 0.57 11.35
N PRO A 131 -16.96 -0.61 11.95
CA PRO A 131 -17.70 -1.03 13.13
C PRO A 131 -17.56 0.03 14.23
N ALA A 132 -18.66 0.34 14.93
CA ALA A 132 -18.56 1.08 16.17
C ALA A 132 -17.75 0.24 17.16
N ASN A 133 -16.61 0.76 17.61
CA ASN A 133 -15.84 0.18 18.71
C ASN A 133 -16.61 0.28 20.02
#